data_AF-A0A397EC88-F1
#
_entry.id   AF-A0A397EC88-F1
#
_cell.length_a   1.000
_cell.length_b   1.000
_cell.length_c   1.000
_cell.angle_alpha   90.00
_cell.angle_beta   90.00
_cell.angle_gamma   90.00
#
_symmetry.space_group_name_H-M   'P 1'
#
loop_
_entity.id
_entity.type
_entity.pdbx_description
1 polymer ?
#
loop_
_entity_poly.entity_id
_entity_poly.type
_entity_poly.pdbx_seq_one_letter_code
_entity_poly.pdbx_strand_id
1 'polypeptide(L)'
;NDHTKLQIVLPESLQKKDGYVHKDALFGYPGYNVGSLQTQLIYVNGTGCEDFPKGANWEPPYALMIDRGDCVFVDKVRRAQHAGARAVIIADNKCLCSDLDCMRRTGDSFCEIVLPYMNDDESGGDITIPSMMIRKADADDIKKSISQAKGVSNVMVKFDWGIPSPDGRVEWTMWHSAWDEQSTALLKAAETIVDALGDRAFFTPRFVMYNGSKVGCDIHDGVDPCGNMCINKGRYCLMDPSPFHDRTEGASGADVVIENLRRKCIWDITSKEDPGVGKKWWRYVNIFADECNTREETFMSKRCALDVMKKVKIDVGAVEECMQPFGPNLDEVNPWLEADLKEQTALQLLRLPALFVDGVHARGRIDASGIMNMVCAGYGIHDPPAICSCSDQNNMALINCIKQGGAVNGAALGGGVSFTTLVFILALAGVAVASAGFVYWKRSQRQMRDQVRSILAEYMPLEDQSDEMDSMIGGTKLHPAAMAAAKSPRGYMPTNGFVMTDDDDRA
;
A
#
# COMPACT_ATOMS: atom_id res chain seq x y z
N ASN A 1 -15.01 -11.10 -17.21
CA ASN A 1 -13.72 -10.61 -16.72
C ASN A 1 -12.78 -10.61 -17.89
N ASP A 2 -12.65 -9.47 -18.56
CA ASP A 2 -11.85 -9.39 -19.81
C ASP A 2 -10.36 -9.17 -19.54
N HIS A 3 -9.97 -9.17 -18.26
CA HIS A 3 -8.67 -8.74 -17.76
C HIS A 3 -7.89 -9.85 -17.04
N THR A 4 -8.60 -10.91 -16.62
CA THR A 4 -8.04 -12.07 -15.92
C THR A 4 -8.64 -13.33 -16.52
N LYS A 5 -7.79 -14.34 -16.74
CA LYS A 5 -8.22 -15.65 -17.25
C LYS A 5 -7.58 -16.76 -16.44
N LEU A 6 -8.41 -17.67 -15.97
CA LEU A 6 -8.00 -18.90 -15.32
C LEU A 6 -8.34 -20.08 -16.22
N GLN A 7 -7.37 -20.94 -16.50
CA GLN A 7 -7.58 -22.10 -17.36
C GLN A 7 -6.80 -23.31 -16.87
N ILE A 8 -7.45 -24.46 -16.79
CA ILE A 8 -6.74 -25.74 -16.69
C ILE A 8 -6.26 -26.11 -18.09
N VAL A 9 -4.95 -26.27 -18.27
CA VAL A 9 -4.31 -26.60 -19.54
C VAL A 9 -4.17 -28.12 -19.68
N LEU A 10 -3.95 -28.83 -18.58
CA LEU A 10 -3.91 -30.29 -18.55
C LEU A 10 -4.65 -30.80 -17.31
N PRO A 11 -5.36 -31.94 -17.41
CA PRO A 11 -5.67 -32.69 -18.64
C PRO A 11 -6.64 -31.94 -19.56
N GLU A 12 -6.64 -32.28 -20.86
CA GLU A 12 -7.52 -31.65 -21.87
C GLU A 12 -9.02 -31.76 -21.53
N SER A 13 -9.41 -32.81 -20.80
CA SER A 13 -10.79 -33.01 -20.34
C SER A 13 -11.31 -31.91 -19.41
N LEU A 14 -10.41 -31.13 -18.79
CA LEU A 14 -10.75 -30.00 -17.93
C LEU A 14 -10.63 -28.65 -18.66
N GLN A 15 -10.22 -28.62 -19.93
CA GLN A 15 -10.14 -27.37 -20.66
C GLN A 15 -11.54 -26.80 -20.93
N LYS A 16 -11.69 -25.50 -20.68
CA LYS A 16 -12.88 -24.73 -21.06
C LYS A 16 -12.55 -23.72 -22.15
N LYS A 17 -13.46 -23.55 -23.12
CA LYS A 17 -13.26 -22.62 -24.26
C LYS A 17 -12.98 -21.19 -23.78
N ASP A 18 -13.78 -20.71 -22.84
CA ASP A 18 -13.74 -19.33 -22.35
C ASP A 18 -12.97 -19.19 -21.01
N GLY A 19 -12.32 -20.27 -20.56
CA GLY A 19 -11.73 -20.33 -19.23
C GLY A 19 -12.74 -20.64 -18.13
N TYR A 20 -12.26 -20.64 -16.90
CA TYR A 20 -13.06 -20.86 -15.70
C TYR A 20 -13.65 -19.55 -15.20
N VAL A 21 -14.93 -19.59 -14.78
CA VAL A 21 -15.57 -18.46 -14.11
C VAL A 21 -14.92 -18.28 -12.74
N HIS A 22 -14.40 -17.08 -12.48
CA HIS A 22 -13.66 -16.79 -11.25
C HIS A 22 -13.88 -15.36 -10.74
N LYS A 23 -13.55 -15.14 -9.47
CA LYS A 23 -13.43 -13.82 -8.83
C LYS A 23 -11.99 -13.62 -8.36
N ASP A 24 -11.39 -12.49 -8.71
CA ASP A 24 -10.07 -12.11 -8.23
C ASP A 24 -10.10 -11.68 -6.76
N ALA A 25 -8.98 -11.87 -6.07
CA ALA A 25 -8.79 -11.30 -4.74
C ALA A 25 -8.75 -9.77 -4.82
N LEU A 26 -9.36 -9.11 -3.83
CA LEU A 26 -9.33 -7.65 -3.67
C LEU A 26 -8.26 -7.22 -2.66
N PHE A 27 -7.25 -8.05 -2.43
CA PHE A 27 -6.09 -7.81 -1.57
C PHE A 27 -4.80 -8.14 -2.29
N GLY A 28 -3.68 -7.75 -1.66
CA GLY A 28 -2.35 -7.88 -2.22
C GLY A 28 -1.95 -6.72 -3.12
N TYR A 29 -0.66 -6.67 -3.41
CA TYR A 29 -0.06 -5.73 -4.34
C TYR A 29 0.36 -6.51 -5.60
N PRO A 30 -0.57 -6.83 -6.51
CA PRO A 30 -0.20 -7.52 -7.73
C PRO A 30 0.72 -6.61 -8.56
N GLY A 31 1.69 -7.20 -9.25
CA GLY A 31 2.23 -6.54 -10.43
C GLY A 31 1.10 -6.42 -11.44
N TYR A 32 0.54 -5.22 -11.62
CA TYR A 32 -0.52 -4.94 -12.59
C TYR A 32 -0.04 -5.07 -14.05
N ASN A 33 1.26 -5.24 -14.25
CA ASN A 33 1.86 -5.57 -15.53
C ASN A 33 1.25 -6.86 -16.09
N VAL A 34 1.08 -6.88 -17.42
CA VAL A 34 0.61 -8.06 -18.14
C VAL A 34 1.51 -9.25 -17.80
N GLY A 35 0.91 -10.32 -17.29
CA GLY A 35 1.61 -11.49 -16.82
C GLY A 35 0.84 -12.76 -17.12
N SER A 36 1.59 -13.85 -17.27
CA SER A 36 1.03 -15.20 -17.30
C SER A 36 1.85 -16.12 -16.41
N LEU A 37 1.19 -17.01 -15.70
CA LEU A 37 1.80 -18.06 -14.91
C LEU A 37 1.17 -19.39 -15.30
N GLN A 38 1.98 -20.30 -15.84
CA GLN A 38 1.58 -21.68 -16.08
C GLN A 38 2.37 -22.59 -15.14
N THR A 39 1.68 -23.39 -14.34
CA THR A 39 2.30 -24.15 -13.26
C THR A 39 1.45 -25.35 -12.85
N GLN A 40 2.04 -26.30 -12.13
CA GLN A 40 1.30 -27.44 -11.57
C GLN A 40 0.31 -26.96 -10.50
N LEU A 41 -0.92 -27.48 -10.52
CA LEU A 41 -1.93 -27.25 -9.50
C LEU A 41 -1.90 -28.38 -8.47
N ILE A 42 -1.67 -28.03 -7.21
CA ILE A 42 -1.62 -28.96 -6.09
C ILE A 42 -2.82 -28.68 -5.19
N TYR A 43 -3.65 -29.70 -4.96
CA TYR A 43 -4.77 -29.61 -4.03
C TYR A 43 -4.35 -30.10 -2.64
N VAL A 44 -4.64 -29.28 -1.63
CA VAL A 44 -4.49 -29.66 -0.22
C VAL A 44 -5.88 -29.89 0.33
N ASN A 45 -6.11 -31.07 0.91
CA ASN A 45 -7.38 -31.37 1.55
C ASN A 45 -7.50 -30.62 2.88
N GLY A 46 -7.93 -29.37 2.82
CA GLY A 46 -8.06 -28.48 3.96
C GLY A 46 -8.33 -27.04 3.56
N THR A 47 -8.64 -26.23 4.56
CA THR A 47 -8.98 -24.81 4.39
C THR A 47 -7.76 -23.89 4.39
N GLY A 48 -6.54 -24.40 4.61
CA GLY A 48 -5.32 -23.56 4.58
C GLY A 48 -5.25 -22.54 5.72
N CYS A 49 -5.98 -22.77 6.81
CA CYS A 49 -5.97 -21.95 8.02
C CYS A 49 -4.88 -22.37 9.01
N GLU A 50 -4.32 -23.56 8.82
CA GLU A 50 -3.15 -24.08 9.53
C GLU A 50 -1.91 -24.01 8.63
N ASP A 51 -0.74 -24.10 9.23
CA ASP A 51 0.50 -24.11 8.46
C ASP A 51 0.59 -25.37 7.60
N PHE A 52 0.93 -25.17 6.32
CA PHE A 52 1.18 -26.28 5.42
C PHE A 52 2.38 -27.09 5.92
N PRO A 53 2.32 -28.44 5.88
CA PRO A 53 3.37 -29.28 6.43
C PRO A 53 4.72 -28.96 5.78
N LYS A 54 5.67 -28.51 6.61
CA LYS A 54 7.07 -28.28 6.22
C LYS A 54 7.69 -29.64 5.86
N GLY A 55 7.71 -29.99 4.58
CA GLY A 55 8.16 -31.29 4.09
C GLY A 55 7.29 -31.92 2.99
N ALA A 56 6.20 -31.27 2.57
CA ALA A 56 5.62 -31.60 1.28
C ALA A 56 6.66 -31.23 0.20
N ASN A 57 7.23 -32.24 -0.47
CA ASN A 57 8.22 -32.07 -1.56
C ASN A 57 7.57 -31.45 -2.82
N TRP A 58 6.94 -30.28 -2.70
CA TRP A 58 6.41 -29.53 -3.82
C TRP A 58 7.52 -28.64 -4.35
N GLU A 59 8.03 -28.99 -5.53
CA GLU A 59 9.07 -28.20 -6.19
C GLU A 59 8.44 -26.95 -6.81
N PRO A 60 8.86 -25.73 -6.42
CA PRO A 60 8.38 -24.51 -7.05
C PRO A 60 8.80 -24.42 -8.53
N PRO A 61 8.00 -23.78 -9.40
CA PRO A 61 6.74 -23.11 -9.09
C PRO A 61 5.56 -24.09 -9.02
N TYR A 62 4.61 -23.82 -8.12
CA TYR A 62 3.31 -24.49 -8.08
C TYR A 62 2.20 -23.51 -7.66
N ALA A 63 0.97 -23.84 -8.03
CA ALA A 63 -0.23 -23.19 -7.55
C ALA A 63 -0.92 -24.09 -6.52
N LEU A 64 -1.50 -23.49 -5.48
CA LEU A 64 -2.26 -24.23 -4.47
C LEU A 64 -3.76 -24.07 -4.68
N MET A 65 -4.49 -25.16 -4.58
CA MET A 65 -5.94 -25.18 -4.47
C MET A 65 -6.35 -25.47 -3.03
N ILE A 66 -7.15 -24.59 -2.44
CA ILE A 66 -7.51 -24.59 -1.02
C ILE A 66 -9.02 -24.38 -0.87
N ASP A 67 -9.64 -24.99 0.14
CA ASP A 67 -11.06 -24.85 0.40
C ASP A 67 -11.45 -23.57 1.14
N ARG A 68 -12.58 -22.99 0.75
CA ARG A 68 -13.24 -21.91 1.50
C ARG A 68 -13.78 -22.44 2.84
N GLY A 69 -13.52 -21.69 3.92
CA GLY A 69 -14.01 -22.00 5.28
C GLY A 69 -13.03 -21.59 6.37
N ASP A 70 -13.42 -21.69 7.63
CA ASP A 70 -12.61 -21.61 8.87
C ASP A 70 -11.86 -20.31 9.20
N CYS A 71 -11.26 -19.61 8.23
CA CYS A 71 -10.52 -18.37 8.41
C CYS A 71 -10.67 -17.42 7.20
N VAL A 72 -10.19 -16.19 7.36
CA VAL A 72 -10.22 -15.13 6.34
C VAL A 72 -9.35 -15.47 5.13
N PHE A 73 -9.70 -14.94 3.95
CA PHE A 73 -9.01 -15.26 2.69
C PHE A 73 -7.55 -14.82 2.67
N VAL A 74 -7.26 -13.66 3.28
CA VAL A 74 -5.91 -13.10 3.37
C VAL A 74 -4.97 -14.08 4.06
N ASP A 75 -5.36 -14.66 5.20
CA ASP A 75 -4.55 -15.65 5.92
C ASP A 75 -4.25 -16.91 5.09
N LYS A 76 -5.25 -17.43 4.37
CA LYS A 76 -5.08 -18.60 3.49
C LYS A 76 -4.00 -18.35 2.45
N VAL A 77 -4.11 -17.20 1.77
CA VAL A 77 -3.20 -16.84 0.69
C VAL A 77 -1.81 -16.49 1.24
N ARG A 78 -1.72 -15.80 2.38
CA ARG A 78 -0.45 -15.49 3.04
C ARG A 78 0.30 -16.76 3.44
N ARG A 79 -0.39 -17.73 4.06
CA ARG A 79 0.22 -19.02 4.41
C ARG A 79 0.65 -19.80 3.17
N ALA A 80 -0.14 -19.78 2.10
CA ALA A 80 0.22 -20.38 0.83
C ALA A 80 1.47 -19.74 0.21
N GLN A 81 1.55 -18.40 0.25
CA GLN A 81 2.73 -17.65 -0.18
C GLN A 81 3.97 -18.03 0.65
N HIS A 82 3.85 -18.11 1.97
CA HIS A 82 4.95 -18.53 2.86
C HIS A 82 5.37 -19.98 2.64
N ALA A 83 4.45 -20.84 2.20
CA ALA A 83 4.77 -22.22 1.82
C ALA A 83 5.54 -22.30 0.49
N GLY A 84 5.59 -21.23 -0.31
CA GLY A 84 6.29 -21.19 -1.60
C GLY A 84 5.37 -21.26 -2.83
N ALA A 85 4.04 -21.23 -2.65
CA ALA A 85 3.11 -21.19 -3.76
C ALA A 85 3.26 -19.89 -4.55
N ARG A 86 3.08 -19.96 -5.87
CA ARG A 86 3.15 -18.80 -6.77
C ARG A 86 1.79 -18.32 -7.27
N ALA A 87 0.72 -19.06 -6.98
CA ALA A 87 -0.66 -18.65 -7.15
C ALA A 87 -1.58 -19.48 -6.26
N VAL A 88 -2.78 -18.97 -5.99
CA VAL A 88 -3.81 -19.66 -5.18
C VAL A 88 -5.15 -19.70 -5.91
N ILE A 89 -5.79 -20.87 -5.88
CA ILE A 89 -7.18 -21.07 -6.26
C ILE A 89 -7.97 -21.40 -5.00
N ILE A 90 -8.94 -20.55 -4.65
CA ILE A 90 -9.89 -20.85 -3.59
C ILE A 90 -11.08 -21.58 -4.20
N ALA A 91 -11.31 -22.81 -3.74
CA ALA A 91 -12.47 -23.60 -4.08
C ALA A 91 -13.66 -23.16 -3.23
N ASP A 92 -14.70 -22.62 -3.88
CA ASP A 92 -15.93 -22.32 -3.17
C ASP A 92 -16.60 -23.60 -2.64
N ASN A 93 -17.27 -23.49 -1.50
CA ASN A 93 -17.88 -24.61 -0.80
C ASN A 93 -19.42 -24.64 -0.93
N LYS A 94 -20.02 -23.64 -1.58
CA LYS A 94 -21.47 -23.58 -1.86
C LYS A 94 -21.75 -23.47 -3.36
N CYS A 95 -22.85 -24.06 -3.78
CA CYS A 95 -23.35 -23.91 -5.15
C CYS A 95 -24.01 -22.55 -5.35
N LEU A 96 -23.94 -22.04 -6.58
CA LEU A 96 -24.72 -20.87 -6.97
C LEU A 96 -26.18 -21.25 -7.23
N CYS A 97 -27.13 -20.39 -6.89
CA CYS A 97 -28.54 -20.62 -7.14
C CYS A 97 -28.88 -20.74 -8.64
N SER A 98 -28.04 -20.14 -9.50
CA SER A 98 -28.12 -20.26 -10.95
C SER A 98 -27.55 -21.58 -11.50
N ASP A 99 -26.79 -22.33 -10.70
CA ASP A 99 -26.15 -23.59 -11.07
C ASP A 99 -26.98 -24.78 -10.55
N LEU A 100 -28.07 -25.06 -11.25
CA LEU A 100 -29.00 -26.14 -10.90
C LEU A 100 -28.35 -27.53 -10.92
N ASP A 101 -27.32 -27.72 -11.74
CA ASP A 101 -26.62 -29.00 -11.85
C ASP A 101 -25.68 -29.24 -10.67
N CYS A 102 -25.01 -28.18 -10.19
CA CYS A 102 -24.28 -28.21 -8.92
C CYS A 102 -25.21 -28.62 -7.77
N MET A 103 -26.35 -27.94 -7.64
CA MET A 103 -27.34 -28.20 -6.59
C MET A 103 -27.87 -29.63 -6.63
N ARG A 104 -28.16 -30.18 -7.81
CA ARG A 104 -28.59 -31.58 -7.97
C ARG A 104 -27.51 -32.58 -7.58
N ARG A 105 -26.25 -32.30 -7.93
CA ARG A 105 -25.09 -33.18 -7.63
C ARG A 105 -24.75 -33.19 -6.15
N THR A 106 -24.79 -32.04 -5.48
CA THR A 106 -24.39 -31.91 -4.08
C THR A 106 -25.53 -32.17 -3.10
N GLY A 107 -26.77 -31.96 -3.54
CA GLY A 107 -27.94 -32.05 -2.65
C GLY A 107 -28.02 -30.88 -1.67
N ASP A 108 -27.34 -29.77 -1.95
CA ASP A 108 -27.33 -28.59 -1.08
C ASP A 108 -28.74 -28.00 -0.97
N SER A 109 -29.19 -27.71 0.25
CA SER A 109 -30.49 -27.08 0.51
C SER A 109 -30.45 -25.55 0.40
N PHE A 110 -29.25 -24.97 0.47
CA PHE A 110 -29.01 -23.53 0.42
C PHE A 110 -27.97 -23.21 -0.65
N CYS A 111 -28.20 -22.14 -1.41
CA CYS A 111 -27.33 -21.68 -2.47
C CYS A 111 -26.98 -20.19 -2.29
N GLU A 112 -25.85 -19.78 -2.87
CA GLU A 112 -25.46 -18.37 -2.94
C GLU A 112 -25.88 -17.76 -4.28
N ILE A 113 -26.31 -16.50 -4.30
CA ILE A 113 -26.75 -15.84 -5.55
C ILE A 113 -25.58 -15.39 -6.42
N VAL A 114 -24.41 -15.15 -5.81
CA VAL A 114 -23.18 -14.69 -6.47
C VAL A 114 -21.99 -15.35 -5.81
N LEU A 115 -20.88 -15.49 -6.57
CA LEU A 115 -19.61 -15.89 -5.98
C LEU A 115 -19.16 -14.85 -4.94
N PRO A 116 -18.73 -15.28 -3.74
CA PRO A 116 -18.22 -14.38 -2.72
C PRO A 116 -17.04 -13.55 -3.21
N TYR A 117 -16.93 -12.35 -2.65
CA TYR A 117 -15.74 -11.52 -2.81
C TYR A 117 -14.66 -11.93 -1.82
N MET A 118 -13.45 -12.09 -2.32
CA MET A 118 -12.26 -12.27 -1.50
C MET A 118 -11.75 -10.89 -1.06
N ASN A 119 -12.41 -10.33 -0.04
CA ASN A 119 -12.11 -8.98 0.44
C ASN A 119 -10.83 -8.93 1.29
N ASP A 120 -10.18 -7.78 1.29
CA ASP A 120 -9.02 -7.49 2.15
C ASP A 120 -9.47 -7.25 3.59
N ASP A 121 -8.78 -7.86 4.55
CA ASP A 121 -8.99 -7.67 5.99
C ASP A 121 -8.07 -6.56 6.57
N GLU A 122 -7.49 -5.74 5.69
CA GLU A 122 -6.52 -4.67 5.99
C GLU A 122 -5.10 -5.14 6.31
N SER A 123 -4.90 -6.45 6.43
CA SER A 123 -3.57 -7.01 6.59
C SER A 123 -2.95 -7.47 5.28
N GLY A 124 -3.73 -7.62 4.20
CA GLY A 124 -3.31 -8.33 2.98
C GLY A 124 -2.33 -7.60 2.06
N GLY A 125 -1.72 -6.49 2.50
CA GLY A 125 -0.78 -5.71 1.69
C GLY A 125 0.55 -6.43 1.37
N ASP A 126 0.90 -7.47 2.12
CA ASP A 126 2.11 -8.28 1.94
C ASP A 126 1.96 -9.41 0.90
N ILE A 127 0.75 -9.63 0.39
CA ILE A 127 0.45 -10.66 -0.59
C ILE A 127 0.84 -10.19 -1.99
N THR A 128 1.65 -10.98 -2.69
CA THR A 128 2.17 -10.67 -4.03
C THR A 128 1.74 -11.69 -5.10
N ILE A 129 1.16 -12.82 -4.69
CA ILE A 129 0.76 -13.89 -5.59
C ILE A 129 -0.70 -13.73 -6.06
N PRO A 130 -1.01 -14.00 -7.34
CA PRO A 130 -2.38 -13.96 -7.84
C PRO A 130 -3.24 -15.00 -7.14
N SER A 131 -4.45 -14.59 -6.77
CA SER A 131 -5.40 -15.39 -6.01
C SER A 131 -6.79 -15.25 -6.62
N MET A 132 -7.41 -16.39 -6.96
CA MET A 132 -8.71 -16.43 -7.64
C MET A 132 -9.64 -17.44 -6.96
N MET A 133 -10.92 -17.10 -6.82
CA MET A 133 -11.95 -18.01 -6.34
C MET A 133 -12.73 -18.58 -7.52
N ILE A 134 -12.97 -19.89 -7.51
CA ILE A 134 -13.77 -20.59 -8.54
C ILE A 134 -15.03 -21.21 -7.94
N ARG A 135 -16.03 -21.46 -8.79
CA ARG A 135 -17.27 -22.13 -8.43
C ARG A 135 -17.03 -23.54 -7.87
N LYS A 136 -17.88 -23.94 -6.93
CA LYS A 136 -17.84 -25.28 -6.32
C LYS A 136 -17.84 -26.41 -7.34
N ALA A 137 -18.76 -26.41 -8.31
CA ALA A 137 -18.85 -27.47 -9.32
C ALA A 137 -17.54 -27.64 -10.12
N ASP A 138 -16.93 -26.52 -10.50
CA ASP A 138 -15.67 -26.49 -11.24
C ASP A 138 -14.50 -26.98 -10.37
N ALA A 139 -14.49 -26.58 -9.10
CA ALA A 139 -13.52 -27.06 -8.13
C ALA A 139 -13.62 -28.57 -7.90
N ASP A 140 -14.83 -29.10 -7.74
CA ASP A 140 -15.07 -30.52 -7.51
C ASP A 140 -14.58 -31.38 -8.68
N ASP A 141 -14.78 -30.92 -9.91
CA ASP A 141 -14.31 -31.61 -11.12
C ASP A 141 -12.78 -31.64 -11.19
N ILE A 142 -12.10 -30.54 -10.83
CA ILE A 142 -10.64 -30.46 -10.73
C ILE A 142 -10.13 -31.41 -9.64
N LYS A 143 -10.71 -31.36 -8.43
CA LYS A 143 -10.33 -32.22 -7.30
C LYS A 143 -10.49 -33.71 -7.64
N LYS A 144 -11.55 -34.06 -8.37
CA LYS A 144 -11.77 -35.42 -8.84
C LYS A 144 -10.66 -35.87 -9.80
N SER A 145 -10.24 -35.01 -10.73
CA SER A 145 -9.11 -35.32 -11.62
C SER A 145 -7.79 -35.49 -10.86
N ILE A 146 -7.52 -34.63 -9.87
CA ILE A 146 -6.30 -34.72 -9.04
C ILE A 146 -6.29 -36.01 -8.23
N SER A 147 -7.41 -36.38 -7.60
CA SER A 147 -7.48 -37.60 -6.76
C SER A 147 -7.38 -38.90 -7.57
N GLN A 148 -7.70 -38.87 -8.86
CA GLN A 148 -7.55 -40.02 -9.77
C GLN A 148 -6.12 -40.18 -10.31
N ALA A 149 -5.24 -39.18 -10.14
CA ALA A 149 -3.86 -39.25 -10.60
C ALA A 149 -3.04 -40.24 -9.76
N LYS A 150 -2.29 -41.13 -10.42
CA LYS A 150 -1.33 -42.02 -9.75
C LYS A 150 -0.02 -41.27 -9.52
N GLY A 151 0.16 -40.68 -8.34
CA GLY A 151 1.39 -39.97 -7.95
C GLY A 151 1.19 -38.47 -7.78
N VAL A 152 2.04 -37.64 -8.41
CA VAL A 152 1.93 -36.18 -8.34
C VAL A 152 0.76 -35.71 -9.22
N SER A 153 0.10 -34.62 -8.82
CA SER A 153 -0.99 -33.99 -9.59
C SER A 153 -0.59 -33.82 -11.06
N ASN A 154 -1.38 -34.35 -11.99
CA ASN A 154 -1.20 -34.16 -13.43
C ASN A 154 -1.94 -32.92 -13.96
N VAL A 155 -2.42 -32.06 -13.06
CA VAL A 155 -3.19 -30.88 -13.42
C VAL A 155 -2.26 -29.68 -13.57
N MET A 156 -2.24 -29.10 -14.76
CA MET A 156 -1.51 -27.85 -15.05
C MET A 156 -2.53 -26.73 -15.19
N VAL A 157 -2.31 -25.63 -14.49
CA VAL A 157 -3.14 -24.43 -14.55
C VAL A 157 -2.36 -23.28 -15.16
N LYS A 158 -3.08 -22.42 -15.88
CA LYS A 158 -2.60 -21.15 -16.42
C LYS A 158 -3.45 -20.01 -15.85
N PHE A 159 -2.77 -19.02 -15.31
CA PHE A 159 -3.30 -17.74 -14.90
C PHE A 159 -2.80 -16.71 -15.91
N ASP A 160 -3.70 -15.92 -16.47
CA ASP A 160 -3.38 -14.73 -17.23
C ASP A 160 -3.99 -13.52 -16.51
N TRP A 161 -3.24 -12.44 -16.41
CA TRP A 161 -3.71 -11.17 -15.85
C TRP A 161 -3.07 -10.00 -16.58
N GLY A 162 -3.76 -8.86 -16.57
CA GLY A 162 -3.23 -7.61 -17.06
C GLY A 162 -4.33 -6.59 -17.27
N ILE A 163 -3.94 -5.33 -17.35
CA ILE A 163 -4.84 -4.25 -17.72
C ILE A 163 -4.88 -4.20 -19.26
N PRO A 164 -6.06 -4.25 -19.91
CA PRO A 164 -6.12 -4.10 -21.36
C PRO A 164 -5.61 -2.74 -21.76
N SER A 165 -4.84 -2.70 -22.84
CA SER A 165 -4.32 -1.47 -23.40
C SER A 165 -4.49 -1.47 -24.92
N PRO A 166 -5.69 -1.13 -25.43
CA PRO A 166 -5.99 -1.26 -26.84
C PRO A 166 -5.28 -0.22 -27.72
N ASP A 167 -5.07 0.99 -27.21
CA ASP A 167 -4.66 2.15 -28.01
C ASP A 167 -3.62 3.06 -27.33
N GLY A 168 -3.05 2.64 -26.20
CA GLY A 168 -2.02 3.40 -25.47
C GLY A 168 -2.55 4.64 -24.74
N ARG A 169 -3.87 4.78 -24.62
CA ARG A 169 -4.54 5.64 -23.64
C ARG A 169 -4.96 4.80 -22.44
N VAL A 170 -5.09 5.45 -21.30
CA VAL A 170 -5.46 4.81 -20.04
C VAL A 170 -6.66 5.53 -19.46
N GLU A 171 -7.79 4.85 -19.34
CA GLU A 171 -8.98 5.37 -18.68
C GLU A 171 -8.97 4.90 -17.23
N TRP A 172 -9.00 5.84 -16.28
CA TRP A 172 -8.99 5.49 -14.88
C TRP A 172 -10.07 6.24 -14.10
N THR A 173 -10.76 5.52 -13.26
CA THR A 173 -11.93 5.98 -12.52
C THR A 173 -11.70 5.80 -11.04
N MET A 174 -12.03 6.80 -10.24
CA MET A 174 -12.00 6.68 -8.78
C MET A 174 -13.37 6.93 -8.19
N TRP A 175 -13.89 5.93 -7.50
CA TRP A 175 -15.10 6.04 -6.68
C TRP A 175 -14.73 6.51 -5.28
N HIS A 176 -15.38 7.58 -4.83
CA HIS A 176 -15.16 8.15 -3.51
C HIS A 176 -16.38 8.91 -2.99
N SER A 177 -16.27 9.48 -1.80
CA SER A 177 -17.24 10.42 -1.22
C SER A 177 -16.55 11.76 -0.95
N ALA A 178 -17.31 12.85 -0.94
CA ALA A 178 -16.80 14.19 -0.65
C ALA A 178 -16.33 14.37 0.79
N TRP A 179 -16.83 13.54 1.72
CA TRP A 179 -16.50 13.57 3.14
C TRP A 179 -15.49 12.49 3.57
N ASP A 180 -15.18 11.52 2.70
CA ASP A 180 -14.24 10.46 3.09
C ASP A 180 -12.81 11.01 3.22
N GLU A 181 -12.26 10.96 4.43
CA GLU A 181 -10.93 11.49 4.76
C GLU A 181 -9.83 10.75 3.97
N GLN A 182 -9.96 9.42 3.84
CA GLN A 182 -8.98 8.60 3.11
C GLN A 182 -8.96 8.99 1.62
N SER A 183 -10.13 9.14 1.00
CA SER A 183 -10.25 9.63 -0.37
C SER A 183 -9.71 11.04 -0.53
N THR A 184 -9.95 11.93 0.44
CA THR A 184 -9.47 13.32 0.38
C THR A 184 -7.94 13.39 0.40
N ALA A 185 -7.30 12.62 1.29
CA ALA A 185 -5.84 12.53 1.34
C ALA A 185 -5.26 11.95 0.03
N LEU A 186 -5.91 10.93 -0.53
CA LEU A 186 -5.51 10.30 -1.78
C LEU A 186 -5.65 11.25 -2.98
N LEU A 187 -6.77 11.96 -3.09
CA LEU A 187 -7.01 12.96 -4.14
C LEU A 187 -5.94 14.06 -4.13
N LYS A 188 -5.57 14.53 -2.94
CA LYS A 188 -4.51 15.54 -2.79
C LYS A 188 -3.16 15.03 -3.27
N ALA A 189 -2.83 13.77 -2.97
CA ALA A 189 -1.60 13.14 -3.47
C ALA A 189 -1.65 12.89 -4.99
N ALA A 190 -2.84 12.59 -5.53
CA ALA A 190 -3.04 12.28 -6.93
C ALA A 190 -2.94 13.49 -7.87
N GLU A 191 -3.22 14.72 -7.42
CA GLU A 191 -3.10 15.93 -8.27
C GLU A 191 -1.71 16.03 -8.93
N THR A 192 -0.63 15.78 -8.16
CA THR A 192 0.74 15.82 -8.70
C THR A 192 0.99 14.69 -9.71
N ILE A 193 0.34 13.54 -9.54
CA ILE A 193 0.42 12.40 -10.46
C ILE A 193 -0.29 12.75 -11.78
N VAL A 194 -1.50 13.30 -11.69
CA VAL A 194 -2.32 13.66 -12.85
C VAL A 194 -1.62 14.69 -13.74
N ASP A 195 -1.05 15.74 -13.14
CA ASP A 195 -0.32 16.77 -13.88
C ASP A 195 0.89 16.18 -14.65
N ALA A 196 1.48 15.10 -14.15
CA ALA A 196 2.65 14.47 -14.74
C ALA A 196 2.31 13.40 -15.79
N LEU A 197 1.19 12.68 -15.64
CA LEU A 197 0.77 11.62 -16.57
C LEU A 197 0.42 12.16 -17.96
N GLY A 198 0.07 13.44 -18.07
CA GLY A 198 -0.23 14.09 -19.34
C GLY A 198 -1.62 13.76 -19.89
N ASP A 199 -1.81 13.96 -21.19
CA ASP A 199 -3.10 13.92 -21.89
C ASP A 199 -3.54 12.51 -22.35
N ARG A 200 -2.78 11.47 -22.02
CA ARG A 200 -3.12 10.07 -22.35
C ARG A 200 -3.74 9.30 -21.18
N ALA A 201 -3.74 9.86 -19.98
CA ALA A 201 -4.41 9.30 -18.81
C ALA A 201 -5.71 10.06 -18.51
N PHE A 202 -6.84 9.45 -18.83
CA PHE A 202 -8.17 10.04 -18.69
C PHE A 202 -8.76 9.66 -17.34
N PHE A 203 -8.73 10.59 -16.41
CA PHE A 203 -9.39 10.46 -15.12
C PHE A 203 -10.91 10.61 -15.26
N THR A 204 -11.68 9.95 -14.40
CA THR A 204 -13.11 10.26 -14.17
C THR A 204 -13.45 10.06 -12.69
N PRO A 205 -13.89 11.10 -11.95
CA PRO A 205 -14.37 10.95 -10.59
C PRO A 205 -15.80 10.39 -10.58
N ARG A 206 -16.04 9.46 -9.67
CA ARG A 206 -17.35 8.86 -9.43
C ARG A 206 -17.68 8.96 -7.94
N PHE A 207 -18.97 9.17 -7.65
CA PHE A 207 -19.40 9.43 -6.28
C PHE A 207 -20.37 8.37 -5.80
N VAL A 208 -20.13 7.87 -4.58
CA VAL A 208 -21.04 6.92 -3.97
C VAL A 208 -22.26 7.59 -3.35
N MET A 209 -23.36 6.85 -3.33
CA MET A 209 -24.54 7.13 -2.52
C MET A 209 -25.36 5.87 -2.25
N TYR A 210 -26.29 5.93 -1.30
CA TYR A 210 -27.27 4.89 -1.09
C TYR A 210 -28.52 5.15 -1.93
N ASN A 211 -29.09 4.07 -2.46
CA ASN A 211 -30.42 4.09 -3.06
C ASN A 211 -31.43 4.14 -1.92
N GLY A 212 -31.91 5.35 -1.61
CA GLY A 212 -32.80 5.58 -0.49
C GLY A 212 -34.15 4.84 -0.64
N SER A 213 -34.67 4.71 -1.87
CA SER A 213 -35.88 3.93 -2.14
C SER A 213 -35.75 2.46 -1.77
N LYS A 214 -34.56 1.85 -1.95
CA LYS A 214 -34.31 0.46 -1.57
C LYS A 214 -34.17 0.24 -0.06
N VAL A 215 -33.82 1.28 0.69
CA VAL A 215 -33.64 1.21 2.15
C VAL A 215 -34.83 1.81 2.92
N GLY A 216 -35.92 2.16 2.22
CA GLY A 216 -37.12 2.70 2.83
C GLY A 216 -37.00 4.16 3.26
N CYS A 217 -36.14 4.94 2.61
CA CYS A 217 -36.00 6.37 2.85
C CYS A 217 -37.02 7.24 2.10
N ASP A 218 -37.77 6.67 1.17
CA ASP A 218 -38.76 7.41 0.39
C ASP A 218 -39.79 8.09 1.32
N ILE A 219 -40.02 9.39 1.08
CA ILE A 219 -40.98 10.16 1.87
C ILE A 219 -42.39 9.84 1.38
N HIS A 220 -43.15 9.12 2.21
CA HIS A 220 -44.57 8.83 2.01
C HIS A 220 -45.39 9.59 3.06
N ASP A 221 -46.50 10.21 2.65
CA ASP A 221 -47.45 10.90 3.53
C ASP A 221 -46.82 11.96 4.47
N GLY A 222 -45.71 12.56 4.05
CA GLY A 222 -44.99 13.60 4.81
C GLY A 222 -44.13 13.08 5.97
N VAL A 223 -44.02 11.76 6.13
CA VAL A 223 -43.09 11.15 7.09
C VAL A 223 -41.75 10.93 6.40
N ASP A 224 -40.70 11.53 6.96
CA ASP A 224 -39.33 11.36 6.50
C ASP A 224 -38.58 10.38 7.42
N PRO A 225 -38.50 9.09 7.07
CA PRO A 225 -37.83 8.09 7.90
C PRO A 225 -36.31 8.33 7.98
N CYS A 226 -35.71 9.03 7.01
CA CYS A 226 -34.28 9.25 6.89
C CYS A 226 -33.84 10.68 7.22
N GLY A 227 -34.78 11.60 7.43
CA GLY A 227 -34.55 12.97 7.92
C GLY A 227 -33.59 13.72 7.00
N ASN A 228 -32.56 14.36 7.59
CA ASN A 228 -31.57 15.14 6.85
C ASN A 228 -30.56 14.31 6.03
N MET A 229 -30.68 12.98 5.96
CA MET A 229 -29.69 12.13 5.26
C MET A 229 -29.83 12.13 3.74
N CYS A 230 -30.94 12.63 3.19
CA CYS A 230 -31.31 12.42 1.80
C CYS A 230 -31.73 13.69 1.06
N ILE A 231 -31.56 13.65 -0.26
CA ILE A 231 -32.17 14.59 -1.19
C ILE A 231 -33.14 13.88 -2.12
N ASN A 232 -33.93 14.68 -2.83
CA ASN A 232 -34.93 14.29 -3.80
C ASN A 232 -35.99 13.34 -3.22
N LYS A 233 -36.65 13.76 -2.11
CA LYS A 233 -37.63 12.99 -1.34
C LYS A 233 -37.15 11.60 -0.89
N GLY A 234 -35.92 11.52 -0.41
CA GLY A 234 -35.40 10.27 0.13
C GLY A 234 -34.81 9.34 -0.93
N ARG A 235 -34.62 9.79 -2.17
CA ARG A 235 -34.11 8.94 -3.27
C ARG A 235 -32.60 8.74 -3.20
N TYR A 236 -31.85 9.81 -2.93
CA TYR A 236 -30.39 9.78 -2.90
C TYR A 236 -29.91 10.15 -1.49
N CYS A 237 -29.26 9.20 -0.82
CA CYS A 237 -28.91 9.34 0.59
C CYS A 237 -27.43 9.07 0.83
N LEU A 238 -26.89 9.67 1.89
CA LEU A 238 -25.65 9.22 2.52
C LEU A 238 -25.84 9.16 4.03
N MET A 239 -24.95 8.44 4.72
CA MET A 239 -24.90 8.55 6.18
C MET A 239 -24.39 9.91 6.57
N ASP A 240 -24.87 10.38 7.71
CA ASP A 240 -24.39 11.61 8.30
C ASP A 240 -22.86 11.53 8.56
N PRO A 241 -22.09 12.55 8.21
CA PRO A 241 -20.64 12.56 8.35
C PRO A 241 -20.11 12.53 9.79
N SER A 242 -20.91 12.89 10.79
CA SER A 242 -20.47 12.97 12.19
C SER A 242 -20.17 11.56 12.76
N PRO A 243 -19.23 11.42 13.73
CA PRO A 243 -18.90 10.11 14.32
C PRO A 243 -20.08 9.40 14.99
N PHE A 244 -21.09 10.14 15.40
CA PHE A 244 -22.30 9.62 16.04
C PHE A 244 -23.51 9.57 15.10
N HIS A 245 -23.32 9.97 13.83
CA HIS A 245 -24.37 10.11 12.84
C HIS A 245 -25.58 10.89 13.38
N ASP A 246 -25.32 12.07 13.95
CA ASP A 246 -26.34 12.99 14.41
C ASP A 246 -27.29 13.34 13.26
N ARG A 247 -28.58 13.47 13.54
CA ARG A 247 -29.61 13.79 12.55
C ARG A 247 -30.19 15.19 12.74
N THR A 248 -29.61 15.98 13.65
CA THR A 248 -30.17 17.23 14.16
C THR A 248 -29.23 18.42 14.08
N GLU A 249 -27.93 18.19 14.29
CA GLU A 249 -26.89 19.22 14.20
C GLU A 249 -25.79 18.78 13.24
N GLY A 250 -25.02 19.75 12.75
CA GLY A 250 -23.86 19.44 11.92
C GLY A 250 -24.19 19.18 10.45
N ALA A 251 -23.14 18.84 9.69
CA ALA A 251 -23.26 18.54 8.27
C ALA A 251 -24.06 17.25 8.10
N SER A 252 -25.02 17.25 7.18
CA SER A 252 -25.91 16.11 7.01
C SER A 252 -25.47 15.17 5.89
N GLY A 253 -26.03 13.95 5.87
CA GLY A 253 -25.88 13.04 4.72
C GLY A 253 -26.31 13.69 3.40
N ALA A 254 -27.36 14.52 3.41
CA ALA A 254 -27.81 15.28 2.26
C ALA A 254 -26.75 16.30 1.78
N ASP A 255 -26.05 16.97 2.69
CA ASP A 255 -24.99 17.91 2.35
C ASP A 255 -23.84 17.22 1.61
N VAL A 256 -23.50 15.99 2.02
CA VAL A 256 -22.48 15.18 1.33
C VAL A 256 -22.94 14.80 -0.07
N VAL A 257 -24.21 14.40 -0.25
CA VAL A 257 -24.76 14.11 -1.59
C VAL A 257 -24.75 15.36 -2.48
N ILE A 258 -25.07 16.54 -1.91
CA ILE A 258 -25.04 17.81 -2.64
C ILE A 258 -23.61 18.17 -3.09
N GLU A 259 -22.60 17.98 -2.23
CA GLU A 259 -21.20 18.21 -2.61
C GLU A 259 -20.69 17.17 -3.62
N ASN A 260 -21.10 15.90 -3.51
CA ASN A 260 -20.84 14.87 -4.52
C ASN A 260 -21.39 15.30 -5.90
N LEU A 261 -22.65 15.75 -5.94
CA LEU A 261 -23.29 16.26 -7.16
C LEU A 261 -22.57 17.48 -7.72
N ARG A 262 -22.17 18.43 -6.85
CA ARG A 262 -21.42 19.62 -7.24
C ARG A 262 -20.09 19.26 -7.88
N ARG A 263 -19.29 18.40 -7.23
CA ARG A 263 -18.00 17.94 -7.78
C ARG A 263 -18.16 17.21 -9.10
N LYS A 264 -19.24 16.45 -9.27
CA LYS A 264 -19.57 15.78 -10.53
C LYS A 264 -19.89 16.77 -11.65
N CYS A 265 -20.69 17.79 -11.37
CA CYS A 265 -20.98 18.84 -12.34
C CYS A 265 -19.76 19.71 -12.68
N ILE A 266 -18.93 20.02 -11.69
CA ILE A 266 -17.65 20.70 -11.93
C ILE A 266 -16.78 19.85 -12.86
N TRP A 267 -16.75 18.52 -12.66
CA TRP A 267 -16.00 17.63 -13.55
C TRP A 267 -16.54 17.68 -14.98
N ASP A 268 -17.85 17.55 -15.20
CA ASP A 268 -18.46 17.62 -16.54
C ASP A 268 -18.12 18.93 -17.28
N ILE A 269 -18.08 20.05 -16.58
CA ILE A 269 -17.75 21.36 -17.17
C ILE A 269 -16.25 21.47 -17.45
N THR A 270 -15.42 21.17 -16.45
CA THR A 270 -13.96 21.39 -16.54
C THR A 270 -13.25 20.35 -17.41
N SER A 271 -13.77 19.13 -17.50
CA SER A 271 -13.25 18.10 -18.41
C SER A 271 -13.51 18.43 -19.88
N LYS A 272 -14.46 19.32 -20.22
CA LYS A 272 -14.62 19.82 -21.60
C LYS A 272 -13.52 20.80 -22.00
N GLU A 273 -12.95 21.53 -21.03
CA GLU A 273 -11.83 22.45 -21.25
C GLU A 273 -10.49 21.70 -21.30
N ASP A 274 -10.32 20.67 -20.46
CA ASP A 274 -9.09 19.89 -20.30
C ASP A 274 -9.43 18.38 -20.22
N PRO A 275 -9.70 17.73 -21.38
CA PRO A 275 -10.19 16.36 -21.45
C PRO A 275 -9.34 15.36 -20.68
N GLY A 276 -9.98 14.61 -19.78
CA GLY A 276 -9.33 13.56 -19.00
C GLY A 276 -8.43 14.04 -17.86
N VAL A 277 -8.05 15.31 -17.82
CA VAL A 277 -7.15 15.85 -16.78
C VAL A 277 -7.92 16.72 -15.80
N GLY A 278 -8.70 17.68 -16.29
CA GLY A 278 -9.59 18.52 -15.48
C GLY A 278 -8.88 19.30 -14.36
N LYS A 279 -7.77 20.00 -14.65
CA LYS A 279 -6.95 20.71 -13.63
C LYS A 279 -7.75 21.62 -12.68
N LYS A 280 -8.78 22.29 -13.18
CA LYS A 280 -9.66 23.14 -12.35
C LYS A 280 -10.44 22.32 -11.31
N TRP A 281 -10.85 21.11 -11.65
CA TRP A 281 -11.52 20.20 -10.72
C TRP A 281 -10.59 19.77 -9.59
N TRP A 282 -9.35 19.38 -9.90
CA TRP A 282 -8.34 19.00 -8.90
C TRP A 282 -8.06 20.15 -7.92
N ARG A 283 -7.89 21.37 -8.45
CA ARG A 283 -7.72 22.57 -7.61
C ARG A 283 -8.96 22.85 -6.75
N TYR A 284 -10.17 22.67 -7.29
CA TYR A 284 -11.39 22.84 -6.52
C TYR A 284 -11.44 21.86 -5.34
N VAL A 285 -11.24 20.55 -5.58
CA VAL A 285 -11.35 19.55 -4.51
C VAL A 285 -10.28 19.73 -3.44
N ASN A 286 -9.06 20.13 -3.82
CA ASN A 286 -7.98 20.36 -2.87
C ASN A 286 -8.18 21.63 -2.02
N ILE A 287 -8.60 22.74 -2.65
CA ILE A 287 -8.91 23.97 -1.89
C ILE A 287 -10.17 23.77 -1.04
N PHE A 288 -11.19 23.07 -1.56
CA PHE A 288 -12.39 22.74 -0.79
C PHE A 288 -12.05 21.88 0.43
N ALA A 289 -11.17 20.88 0.28
CA ALA A 289 -10.70 20.07 1.40
C ALA A 289 -10.04 20.92 2.50
N ASP A 290 -9.18 21.87 2.11
CA ASP A 290 -8.43 22.70 3.05
C ASP A 290 -9.26 23.84 3.67
N GLU A 291 -10.27 24.36 2.97
CA GLU A 291 -11.04 25.53 3.42
C GLU A 291 -12.46 25.20 3.91
N CYS A 292 -13.14 24.24 3.28
CA CYS A 292 -14.55 23.92 3.53
C CYS A 292 -14.75 22.62 4.29
N ASN A 293 -13.86 21.63 4.12
CA ASN A 293 -13.99 20.30 4.72
C ASN A 293 -13.30 20.17 6.10
N THR A 294 -12.83 21.28 6.68
CA THR A 294 -12.16 21.28 7.99
C THR A 294 -13.13 21.26 9.16
N ARG A 295 -14.37 21.73 8.93
CA ARG A 295 -15.45 21.77 9.91
C ARG A 295 -16.78 21.53 9.22
N GLU A 296 -17.73 20.97 9.96
CA GLU A 296 -19.06 20.68 9.45
C GLU A 296 -19.80 21.96 9.02
N GLU A 297 -19.68 23.07 9.77
CA GLU A 297 -20.40 24.30 9.43
C GLU A 297 -19.91 24.93 8.11
N THR A 298 -18.61 24.79 7.82
CA THR A 298 -18.05 25.27 6.56
C THR A 298 -18.39 24.33 5.40
N PHE A 299 -18.55 23.04 5.66
CA PHE A 299 -18.88 22.05 4.64
C PHE A 299 -20.31 22.20 4.13
N MET A 300 -21.28 22.34 5.04
CA MET A 300 -22.68 22.59 4.66
C MET A 300 -22.91 23.97 4.03
N SER A 301 -21.96 24.89 4.20
CA SER A 301 -22.08 26.24 3.69
C SER A 301 -21.95 26.28 2.18
N LYS A 302 -23.08 26.44 1.48
CA LYS A 302 -23.11 26.72 0.03
C LYS A 302 -22.12 27.84 -0.33
N ARG A 303 -22.03 28.88 0.49
CA ARG A 303 -21.14 30.02 0.25
C ARG A 303 -19.66 29.59 0.18
N CYS A 304 -19.22 28.65 1.02
CA CYS A 304 -17.85 28.17 0.99
C CYS A 304 -17.50 27.56 -0.37
N ALA A 305 -18.34 26.64 -0.86
CA ALA A 305 -18.19 26.04 -2.18
C ALA A 305 -18.18 27.08 -3.31
N LEU A 306 -19.09 28.08 -3.26
CA LEU A 306 -19.15 29.16 -4.24
C LEU A 306 -17.88 30.03 -4.24
N ASP A 307 -17.33 30.34 -3.07
CA ASP A 307 -16.13 31.16 -2.95
C ASP A 307 -14.90 30.41 -3.47
N VAL A 308 -14.81 29.08 -3.24
CA VAL A 308 -13.78 28.23 -3.85
C VAL A 308 -13.91 28.21 -5.37
N MET A 309 -15.11 27.99 -5.92
CA MET A 309 -15.35 28.00 -7.38
C MET A 309 -14.90 29.33 -8.03
N LYS A 310 -15.19 30.47 -7.38
CA LYS A 310 -14.73 31.78 -7.86
C LYS A 310 -13.20 31.90 -7.83
N LYS A 311 -12.54 31.43 -6.77
CA LYS A 311 -11.07 31.43 -6.67
C LYS A 311 -10.42 30.67 -7.83
N VAL A 312 -10.97 29.52 -8.21
CA VAL A 312 -10.45 28.68 -9.31
C VAL A 312 -11.04 29.02 -10.69
N LYS A 313 -11.87 30.07 -10.78
CA LYS A 313 -12.50 30.56 -12.02
C LYS A 313 -13.36 29.50 -12.72
N ILE A 314 -14.19 28.81 -11.94
CA ILE A 314 -15.26 27.94 -12.43
C ILE A 314 -16.55 28.75 -12.52
N ASP A 315 -17.32 28.55 -13.60
CA ASP A 315 -18.62 29.20 -13.78
C ASP A 315 -19.65 28.62 -12.80
N VAL A 316 -19.99 29.42 -11.80
CA VAL A 316 -20.97 29.06 -10.77
C VAL A 316 -22.37 28.85 -11.37
N GLY A 317 -22.76 29.66 -12.35
CA GLY A 317 -24.09 29.56 -12.97
C GLY A 317 -24.25 28.24 -13.72
N ALA A 318 -23.25 27.87 -14.52
CA ALA A 318 -23.24 26.61 -15.25
C ALA A 318 -23.25 25.39 -14.32
N VAL A 319 -22.51 25.44 -13.19
CA VAL A 319 -22.52 24.36 -12.19
C VAL A 319 -23.89 24.24 -11.54
N GLU A 320 -24.50 25.34 -11.09
CA GLU A 320 -25.81 25.32 -10.45
C GLU A 320 -26.93 24.86 -11.39
N GLU A 321 -26.83 25.18 -12.69
CA GLU A 321 -27.72 24.65 -13.72
C GLU A 321 -27.53 23.14 -13.92
N CYS A 322 -26.28 22.68 -14.03
CA CYS A 322 -25.95 21.26 -14.18
C CYS A 322 -26.46 20.40 -13.01
N MET A 323 -26.44 20.94 -11.79
CA MET A 323 -26.87 20.20 -10.60
C MET A 323 -28.38 19.93 -10.60
N GLN A 324 -29.20 20.68 -11.34
CA GLN A 324 -30.66 20.48 -11.35
C GLN A 324 -31.06 19.18 -12.08
N PRO A 325 -32.15 18.51 -11.66
CA PRO A 325 -33.01 18.82 -10.52
C PRO A 325 -32.45 18.27 -9.19
N PHE A 326 -32.34 19.10 -8.15
CA PHE A 326 -32.02 18.62 -6.80
C PHE A 326 -32.70 19.43 -5.69
N GLY A 327 -33.02 18.77 -4.57
CA GLY A 327 -33.54 19.44 -3.38
C GLY A 327 -34.20 18.48 -2.41
N PRO A 328 -34.37 18.84 -1.13
CA PRO A 328 -34.92 17.94 -0.11
C PRO A 328 -36.35 17.50 -0.43
N ASN A 329 -37.19 18.44 -0.90
CA ASN A 329 -38.62 18.20 -1.15
C ASN A 329 -38.95 17.90 -2.63
N LEU A 330 -37.94 17.78 -3.49
CA LEU A 330 -38.12 17.62 -4.93
C LEU A 330 -38.27 16.14 -5.28
N ASP A 331 -39.31 15.76 -6.01
CA ASP A 331 -39.55 14.37 -6.38
C ASP A 331 -39.20 14.11 -7.85
N GLU A 332 -37.95 14.39 -8.20
CA GLU A 332 -37.45 14.23 -9.55
C GLU A 332 -36.18 13.40 -9.57
N VAL A 333 -35.99 12.66 -10.66
CA VAL A 333 -34.76 11.89 -10.89
C VAL A 333 -33.67 12.85 -11.31
N ASN A 334 -32.56 12.85 -10.57
CA ASN A 334 -31.37 13.58 -10.99
C ASN A 334 -30.53 12.67 -11.90
N PRO A 335 -30.32 13.03 -13.18
CA PRO A 335 -29.69 12.14 -14.15
C PRO A 335 -28.24 11.78 -13.77
N TRP A 336 -27.53 12.69 -13.11
CA TRP A 336 -26.14 12.47 -12.70
C TRP A 336 -26.04 11.49 -11.55
N LEU A 337 -26.87 11.67 -10.52
CA LEU A 337 -26.91 10.77 -9.36
C LEU A 337 -27.43 9.38 -9.75
N GLU A 338 -28.44 9.32 -10.62
CA GLU A 338 -28.98 8.05 -11.12
C GLU A 338 -27.94 7.24 -11.90
N ALA A 339 -27.14 7.91 -12.73
CA ALA A 339 -26.06 7.26 -13.48
C ALA A 339 -25.03 6.62 -12.56
N ASP A 340 -24.57 7.35 -11.52
CA ASP A 340 -23.61 6.81 -10.56
C ASP A 340 -24.23 5.70 -9.70
N LEU A 341 -25.49 5.83 -9.28
CA LEU A 341 -26.19 4.81 -8.51
C LEU A 341 -26.33 3.48 -9.28
N LYS A 342 -26.65 3.57 -10.57
CA LYS A 342 -26.76 2.41 -11.47
C LYS A 342 -25.42 1.69 -11.61
N GLU A 343 -24.34 2.44 -11.83
CA GLU A 343 -23.00 1.88 -12.01
C GLU A 343 -22.44 1.33 -10.69
N GLN A 344 -22.59 2.05 -9.59
CA GLN A 344 -22.23 1.58 -8.24
C GLN A 344 -22.91 0.24 -7.90
N THR A 345 -24.20 0.11 -8.23
CA THR A 345 -24.95 -1.15 -8.02
C THR A 345 -24.39 -2.30 -8.84
N ALA A 346 -23.96 -2.03 -10.08
CA ALA A 346 -23.36 -3.03 -10.95
C ALA A 346 -21.97 -3.47 -10.47
N LEU A 347 -21.18 -2.52 -9.97
CA LEU A 347 -19.82 -2.77 -9.47
C LEU A 347 -19.78 -3.43 -8.09
N GLN A 348 -20.83 -3.29 -7.28
CA GLN A 348 -20.92 -3.82 -5.91
C GLN A 348 -19.71 -3.41 -5.06
N LEU A 349 -19.42 -2.10 -5.05
CA LEU A 349 -18.27 -1.54 -4.33
C LEU A 349 -18.30 -1.90 -2.85
N LEU A 350 -17.21 -2.51 -2.35
CA LEU A 350 -17.10 -2.95 -0.96
C LEU A 350 -16.35 -1.96 -0.06
N ARG A 351 -15.44 -1.17 -0.63
CA ARG A 351 -14.57 -0.23 0.09
C ARG A 351 -14.34 1.01 -0.77
N LEU A 352 -14.09 2.13 -0.10
CA LEU A 352 -13.67 3.39 -0.71
C LEU A 352 -12.30 3.82 -0.17
N PRO A 353 -11.52 4.59 -0.95
CA PRO A 353 -11.72 4.82 -2.39
C PRO A 353 -11.57 3.53 -3.19
N ALA A 354 -12.34 3.39 -4.29
CA ALA A 354 -12.19 2.28 -5.23
C ALA A 354 -11.64 2.79 -6.56
N LEU A 355 -10.49 2.25 -6.97
CA LEU A 355 -9.80 2.63 -8.19
C LEU A 355 -10.05 1.59 -9.28
N PHE A 356 -10.40 2.05 -10.47
CA PHE A 356 -10.50 1.24 -11.68
C PHE A 356 -9.58 1.81 -12.76
N VAL A 357 -8.86 0.94 -13.48
CA VAL A 357 -8.05 1.32 -14.64
C VAL A 357 -8.40 0.39 -15.79
N ASP A 358 -8.90 0.95 -16.89
CA ASP A 358 -9.44 0.26 -18.07
C ASP A 358 -10.39 -0.90 -17.71
N GLY A 359 -11.26 -0.67 -16.71
CA GLY A 359 -12.23 -1.64 -16.19
C GLY A 359 -11.70 -2.62 -15.14
N VAL A 360 -10.38 -2.67 -14.90
CA VAL A 360 -9.78 -3.49 -13.84
C VAL A 360 -9.94 -2.82 -12.49
N HIS A 361 -10.49 -3.53 -11.50
CA HIS A 361 -10.55 -3.05 -10.12
C HIS A 361 -9.20 -3.24 -9.41
N ALA A 362 -8.70 -2.19 -8.77
CA ALA A 362 -7.48 -2.23 -7.99
C ALA A 362 -7.63 -3.17 -6.78
N ARG A 363 -6.56 -3.89 -6.46
CA ARG A 363 -6.45 -4.80 -5.31
C ARG A 363 -5.76 -4.10 -4.14
N GLY A 364 -6.21 -4.42 -2.93
CA GLY A 364 -5.61 -3.96 -1.68
C GLY A 364 -5.85 -2.47 -1.41
N ARG A 365 -4.98 -1.89 -0.59
CA ARG A 365 -5.04 -0.48 -0.23
C ARG A 365 -4.63 0.39 -1.42
N ILE A 366 -5.44 1.42 -1.70
CA ILE A 366 -5.16 2.40 -2.76
C ILE A 366 -4.39 3.57 -2.16
N ASP A 367 -3.14 3.74 -2.58
CA ASP A 367 -2.31 4.89 -2.27
C ASP A 367 -1.72 5.51 -3.56
N ALA A 368 -0.92 6.57 -3.41
CA ALA A 368 -0.30 7.27 -4.54
C ALA A 368 0.56 6.32 -5.40
N SER A 369 1.29 5.40 -4.77
CA SER A 369 2.09 4.38 -5.48
C SER A 369 1.19 3.39 -6.21
N GLY A 370 0.08 2.97 -5.60
CA GLY A 370 -0.92 2.09 -6.22
C GLY A 370 -1.55 2.72 -7.46
N ILE A 371 -1.92 4.01 -7.41
CA ILE A 371 -2.40 4.75 -8.58
C ILE A 371 -1.34 4.75 -9.67
N MET A 372 -0.09 5.11 -9.34
CA MET A 372 1.00 5.17 -10.32
C MET A 372 1.23 3.81 -10.97
N ASN A 373 1.35 2.74 -10.16
CA ASN A 373 1.60 1.39 -10.66
C ASN A 373 0.49 0.91 -11.57
N MET A 374 -0.78 1.14 -11.20
CA MET A 374 -1.90 0.65 -11.98
C MET A 374 -2.10 1.46 -13.27
N VAL A 375 -2.04 2.79 -13.22
CA VAL A 375 -2.16 3.65 -14.40
C VAL A 375 -1.00 3.42 -15.37
N CYS A 376 0.23 3.27 -14.85
CA CYS A 376 1.38 2.98 -15.70
C CYS A 376 1.32 1.60 -16.36
N ALA A 377 0.81 0.59 -15.64
CA ALA A 377 0.54 -0.72 -16.23
C ALA A 377 -0.58 -0.68 -17.29
N GLY A 378 -1.53 0.25 -17.19
CA GLY A 378 -2.58 0.49 -18.19
C GLY A 378 -2.05 0.90 -19.56
N TYR A 379 -0.85 1.49 -19.65
CA TYR A 379 -0.20 1.75 -20.95
C TYR A 379 0.30 0.47 -21.64
N GLY A 380 0.33 -0.66 -20.94
CA GLY A 380 0.70 -1.96 -21.51
C GLY A 380 2.05 -1.96 -22.23
N ILE A 381 2.04 -2.43 -23.49
CA ILE A 381 3.23 -2.50 -24.36
C ILE A 381 3.51 -1.21 -25.14
N HIS A 382 2.67 -0.20 -24.98
CA HIS A 382 2.83 1.08 -25.66
C HIS A 382 3.96 1.88 -24.99
N ASP A 383 4.20 3.12 -25.43
CA ASP A 383 5.24 3.99 -24.86
C ASP A 383 4.68 4.75 -23.63
N PRO A 384 4.86 4.29 -22.39
CA PRO A 384 4.36 5.01 -21.22
C PRO A 384 5.13 6.32 -21.00
N PRO A 385 4.53 7.33 -20.37
CA PRO A 385 5.23 8.54 -19.96
C PRO A 385 6.48 8.24 -19.11
N ALA A 386 7.55 9.05 -19.23
CA ALA A 386 8.82 8.84 -18.52
C ALA A 386 8.67 8.76 -16.98
N ILE A 387 7.64 9.42 -16.45
CA ILE A 387 7.24 9.39 -15.04
C ILE A 387 6.90 7.95 -14.57
N CYS A 388 6.44 7.07 -15.45
CA CYS A 388 6.15 5.68 -15.08
C CYS A 388 7.38 4.89 -14.60
N SER A 389 8.60 5.37 -14.87
CA SER A 389 9.81 4.83 -14.23
C SER A 389 9.87 5.03 -12.70
N CYS A 390 8.98 5.86 -12.15
CA CYS A 390 8.84 6.11 -10.72
C CYS A 390 7.88 5.14 -10.02
N SER A 391 7.19 4.25 -10.73
CA SER A 391 6.07 3.46 -10.19
C SER A 391 6.48 2.50 -9.06
N ASP A 392 7.70 1.96 -9.13
CA ASP A 392 8.26 1.06 -8.11
C ASP A 392 8.81 1.78 -6.86
N GLN A 393 8.71 3.12 -6.80
CA GLN A 393 9.19 3.90 -5.66
C GLN A 393 8.16 3.93 -4.52
N ASN A 394 8.63 4.04 -3.28
CA ASN A 394 7.73 4.28 -2.14
C ASN A 394 7.13 5.71 -2.19
N ASN A 395 6.05 5.94 -1.44
CA ASN A 395 5.31 7.21 -1.45
C ASN A 395 6.18 8.47 -1.23
N MET A 396 7.23 8.42 -0.39
CA MET A 396 8.10 9.57 -0.14
C MET A 396 9.05 9.86 -1.31
N ALA A 397 9.59 8.81 -1.93
CA ALA A 397 10.48 8.93 -3.09
C ALA A 397 9.71 9.21 -4.38
N LEU A 398 8.47 8.72 -4.48
CA LEU A 398 7.59 8.85 -5.64
C LEU A 398 7.46 10.32 -6.04
N ILE A 399 6.92 11.18 -5.17
CA ILE A 399 6.66 12.61 -5.49
C ILE A 399 7.92 13.35 -5.96
N ASN A 400 9.08 13.05 -5.36
CA ASN A 400 10.35 13.64 -5.79
C ASN A 400 10.77 13.16 -7.18
N CYS A 401 10.58 11.86 -7.47
CA CYS A 401 10.82 11.29 -8.79
C CYS A 401 9.89 11.90 -9.85
N ILE A 402 8.61 12.12 -9.53
CA ILE A 402 7.65 12.80 -10.42
C ILE A 402 8.14 14.22 -10.74
N LYS A 403 8.52 14.98 -9.71
CA LYS A 403 9.03 16.36 -9.87
C LYS A 403 10.31 16.43 -10.70
N GLN A 404 11.12 15.38 -10.67
CA GLN A 404 12.32 15.24 -11.49
C GLN A 404 12.02 14.79 -12.93
N GLY A 405 10.77 14.45 -13.25
CA GLY A 405 10.35 14.02 -14.58
C GLY A 405 10.71 12.57 -14.90
N GLY A 406 10.86 11.71 -13.89
CA GLY A 406 11.22 10.30 -14.04
C GLY A 406 12.54 9.92 -13.35
N ALA A 407 12.71 8.62 -13.06
CA ALA A 407 13.86 8.10 -12.32
C ALA A 407 15.21 8.35 -13.03
N VAL A 408 15.20 8.35 -14.37
CA VAL A 408 16.36 8.64 -15.21
C VAL A 408 16.77 10.11 -15.20
N ASN A 409 15.82 11.03 -15.04
CA ASN A 409 16.10 12.47 -14.98
C ASN A 409 16.54 12.91 -13.58
N GLY A 410 16.14 12.18 -12.55
CA GLY A 410 16.61 12.35 -11.17
C GLY A 410 18.09 12.03 -10.97
N ALA A 411 18.61 11.02 -11.65
CA ALA A 411 20.03 10.65 -11.60
C ALA A 411 20.96 11.75 -12.17
N ALA A 412 20.45 12.63 -13.03
CA ALA A 412 21.20 13.77 -13.58
C ALA A 412 21.23 14.98 -12.64
N LEU A 413 20.34 15.05 -11.65
CA LEU A 413 20.15 16.22 -10.77
C LEU A 413 20.33 15.92 -9.27
N GLY A 414 20.47 14.64 -8.90
CA GLY A 414 20.84 14.23 -7.55
C GLY A 414 22.29 14.60 -7.26
N GLY A 415 22.50 15.65 -6.47
CA GLY A 415 23.80 16.12 -5.98
C GLY A 415 24.55 15.07 -5.16
N GLY A 416 25.12 14.08 -5.84
CA GLY A 416 26.23 13.30 -5.31
C GLY A 416 27.39 14.25 -5.03
N VAL A 417 28.06 14.04 -3.89
CA VAL A 417 29.30 14.74 -3.56
C VAL A 417 30.25 14.58 -4.74
N SER A 418 30.56 15.69 -5.43
CA SER A 418 31.45 15.69 -6.59
C SER A 418 32.71 14.89 -6.29
N PHE A 419 33.21 14.12 -7.26
CA PHE A 419 34.47 13.40 -7.17
C PHE A 419 35.61 14.32 -6.68
N THR A 420 35.58 15.60 -7.06
CA THR A 420 36.53 16.61 -6.59
C THR A 420 36.47 16.82 -5.08
N THR A 421 35.27 16.83 -4.50
CA THR A 421 35.05 17.03 -3.07
C THR A 421 35.46 15.80 -2.27
N LEU A 422 35.21 14.59 -2.80
CA LEU A 422 35.69 13.33 -2.20
C LEU A 422 37.23 13.25 -2.18
N VAL A 423 37.88 13.60 -3.29
CA VAL A 423 39.35 13.67 -3.37
C VAL A 423 39.90 14.71 -2.39
N PHE A 424 39.22 15.85 -2.23
CA PHE A 424 39.64 16.88 -1.28
C PHE A 424 39.57 16.42 0.19
N ILE A 425 38.50 15.71 0.56
CA ILE A 425 38.32 15.14 1.90
C ILE A 425 39.37 14.06 2.17
N LEU A 426 39.64 13.17 1.20
CA LEU A 426 40.66 12.14 1.31
C LEU A 426 42.08 12.73 1.39
N ALA A 427 42.35 13.81 0.66
CA ALA A 427 43.62 14.53 0.75
C ALA A 427 43.81 15.16 2.14
N LEU A 428 42.77 15.79 2.70
CA LEU A 428 42.83 16.36 4.06
C LEU A 428 43.05 15.27 5.13
N ALA A 429 42.37 14.13 5.01
CA ALA A 429 42.59 12.98 5.89
C ALA A 429 44.02 12.43 5.76
N GLY A 430 44.54 12.32 4.53
CA GLY A 430 45.91 11.91 4.25
C GLY A 430 46.95 12.85 4.87
N VAL A 431 46.74 14.17 4.78
CA VAL A 431 47.61 15.17 5.41
C VAL A 431 47.54 15.10 6.94
N ALA A 432 46.37 14.84 7.51
CA ALA A 432 46.22 14.66 8.96
C ALA A 432 46.98 13.42 9.47
N VAL A 433 46.90 12.30 8.74
CA VAL A 433 47.64 11.08 9.09
C VAL A 433 49.15 11.27 8.89
N ALA A 434 49.57 11.92 7.80
CA ALA A 434 50.99 12.19 7.54
C ALA A 434 51.60 13.14 8.58
N SER A 435 50.86 14.18 9.00
CA SER A 435 51.31 15.10 10.05
C SER A 435 51.39 14.43 11.42
N ALA A 436 50.42 13.58 11.77
CA ALA A 436 50.47 12.76 12.98
C ALA A 436 51.66 11.79 12.96
N GLY A 437 51.91 11.12 11.82
CA GLY A 437 53.06 10.25 11.61
C GLY A 437 54.40 10.99 11.72
N PHE A 438 54.50 12.19 11.16
CA PHE A 438 55.70 13.03 11.24
C PHE A 438 55.98 13.49 12.68
N VAL A 439 54.94 13.88 13.42
CA VAL A 439 55.07 14.25 14.84
C VAL A 439 55.52 13.04 15.66
N TYR A 440 54.96 11.86 15.42
CA TYR A 440 55.35 10.61 16.08
C TYR A 440 56.82 10.26 15.79
N TRP A 441 57.22 10.30 14.52
CA TRP A 441 58.60 10.04 14.09
C TRP A 441 59.59 11.02 14.73
N LYS A 442 59.27 12.32 14.74
CA LYS A 442 60.10 13.35 15.39
C LYS A 442 60.20 13.16 16.90
N ARG A 443 59.14 12.66 17.54
CA ARG A 443 59.13 12.35 18.98
C ARG A 443 59.96 11.11 19.30
N SER A 444 59.89 10.07 18.47
CA SER A 444 60.72 8.87 18.57
C SER A 444 62.22 9.18 18.43
N GLN A 445 62.61 10.05 17.49
CA GLN A 445 64.02 10.48 17.39
C GLN A 445 64.53 11.28 18.60
N ARG A 446 63.65 11.93 19.37
CA ARG A 446 64.05 12.57 20.64
C ARG A 446 64.31 11.50 21.71
N GLN A 447 63.46 10.48 21.81
CA GLN A 447 63.65 9.37 22.75
C GLN A 447 64.93 8.57 22.45
N MET A 448 65.27 8.37 21.17
CA MET A 448 66.52 7.70 20.76
C MET A 448 67.77 8.47 21.19
N ARG A 449 67.74 9.82 21.23
CA ARG A 449 68.88 10.62 21.72
C ARG A 449 69.10 10.52 23.22
N ASP A 450 68.04 10.30 24.00
CA ASP A 450 68.15 10.14 25.45
C ASP A 450 68.69 8.75 25.81
N GLN A 451 68.34 7.71 25.05
CA GLN A 451 68.90 6.36 25.22
C GLN A 451 70.36 6.25 24.78
N VAL A 452 70.78 6.97 23.73
CA VAL A 452 72.21 7.01 23.33
C VAL A 452 73.06 7.76 24.38
N ARG A 453 72.50 8.77 25.05
CA ARG A 453 73.18 9.44 26.18
C ARG A 453 73.29 8.56 27.42
N SER A 454 72.31 7.68 27.70
CA SER A 454 72.41 6.75 28.83
C SER A 454 73.40 5.62 28.56
N ILE A 455 73.60 5.21 27.31
CA ILE A 455 74.60 4.18 26.93
C ILE A 455 76.02 4.78 26.88
N LEU A 456 76.19 6.05 26.52
CA LEU A 456 77.51 6.71 26.49
C LEU A 456 78.02 7.11 27.89
N ALA A 457 77.16 7.12 28.90
CA ALA A 457 77.54 7.33 30.30
C ALA A 457 78.20 6.08 30.93
N GLU A 458 78.16 4.92 30.26
CA GLU A 458 78.72 3.64 30.73
C GLU A 458 80.16 3.38 30.22
N TYR A 459 80.72 4.30 29.42
CA TYR A 459 82.12 4.28 28.95
C TYR A 459 82.92 5.52 29.35
N MET A 460 82.66 6.06 30.54
CA MET A 460 83.56 7.03 31.18
C MET A 460 84.50 6.25 32.12
N PRO A 461 85.84 6.29 31.92
CA PRO A 461 86.76 5.46 32.70
C PRO A 461 86.85 5.99 34.13
N LEU A 462 86.60 5.11 35.10
CA LEU A 462 86.86 5.34 36.52
C LEU A 462 88.30 4.95 36.81
N GLU A 463 89.15 5.94 37.09
CA GLU A 463 90.38 5.75 37.86
C GLU A 463 90.06 5.88 39.37
N ASP A 464 90.73 5.03 40.15
CA ASP A 464 90.64 4.82 41.59
C ASP A 464 90.57 6.10 42.44
N GLN A 465 89.73 6.08 43.49
CA GLN A 465 90.20 6.28 44.86
C GLN A 465 89.12 5.96 45.91
N SER A 466 89.39 4.89 46.66
CA SER A 466 89.43 4.79 48.13
C SER A 466 88.38 5.50 48.98
N ASP A 467 87.78 4.69 49.87
CA ASP A 467 87.47 5.00 51.27
C ASP A 467 86.41 6.09 51.55
N GLU A 468 85.59 6.04 52.58
CA GLU A 468 85.08 5.03 53.50
C GLU A 468 83.98 5.80 54.27
N MET A 469 82.96 5.08 54.74
CA MET A 469 82.16 5.41 55.93
C MET A 469 81.16 6.60 55.97
N ASP A 470 79.90 6.17 56.11
CA ASP A 470 78.94 6.53 57.16
C ASP A 470 78.07 7.81 57.00
N SER A 471 76.76 7.63 56.79
CA SER A 471 75.77 7.93 57.84
C SER A 471 74.33 7.57 57.41
N MET A 472 73.77 6.64 58.18
CA MET A 472 72.40 6.34 58.61
C MET A 472 71.13 6.95 57.96
N ILE A 473 70.07 6.18 58.26
CA ILE A 473 68.61 6.45 58.28
C ILE A 473 67.93 6.17 56.94
N GLY A 474 67.28 5.03 56.73
CA GLY A 474 66.45 4.27 57.66
C GLY A 474 65.03 4.28 57.13
N GLY A 475 64.80 3.51 56.05
CA GLY A 475 63.51 3.38 55.41
C GLY A 475 62.70 2.21 55.99
N THR A 476 61.41 2.44 56.21
CA THR A 476 60.40 1.39 56.20
C THR A 476 59.64 1.50 54.88
N LYS A 477 60.00 0.60 53.95
CA LYS A 477 59.39 0.46 52.63
C LYS A 477 57.99 -0.11 52.77
N LEU A 478 56.98 0.63 52.30
CA LEU A 478 55.66 0.09 52.01
C LEU A 478 55.67 -0.61 50.65
N HIS A 479 54.97 -1.74 50.61
CA HIS A 479 54.89 -2.69 49.52
C HIS A 479 54.25 -2.08 48.25
N PRO A 480 54.71 -2.43 47.02
CA PRO A 480 54.31 -1.78 45.76
C PRO A 480 52.80 -1.81 45.45
N ALA A 481 52.04 -2.70 46.09
CA ALA A 481 50.60 -2.82 45.90
C ALA A 481 49.78 -1.65 46.52
N ALA A 482 50.35 -0.88 47.45
CA ALA A 482 49.66 0.25 48.08
C ALA A 482 49.88 1.61 47.36
N MET A 483 50.89 1.73 46.48
CA MET A 483 51.12 2.97 45.70
C MET A 483 50.31 3.03 44.39
N ALA A 484 49.78 1.90 43.90
CA ALA A 484 49.00 1.86 42.67
C ALA A 484 47.54 2.34 42.82
N ALA A 485 47.05 2.54 44.06
CA ALA A 485 45.66 2.90 44.33
C ALA A 485 45.40 4.43 44.47
N ALA A 486 46.42 5.29 44.31
CA ALA A 486 46.29 6.73 44.57
C ALA A 486 46.39 7.66 43.34
N LYS A 487 46.46 7.12 42.10
CA LYS A 487 46.46 7.94 40.87
C LYS A 487 45.70 7.28 39.72
N SER A 488 44.37 7.22 39.81
CA SER A 488 43.50 7.08 38.61
C SER A 488 42.04 7.45 38.92
N PRO A 489 41.42 8.40 38.21
CA PRO A 489 39.97 8.56 38.22
C PRO A 489 39.32 7.90 36.97
N ARG A 490 38.49 6.87 37.25
CA ARG A 490 37.29 6.38 36.55
C ARG A 490 37.41 5.86 35.10
N GLY A 491 36.86 4.70 34.72
CA GLY A 491 36.08 3.72 35.47
C GLY A 491 35.60 2.53 34.61
N TYR A 492 35.62 1.35 35.24
CA TYR A 492 34.76 0.17 35.12
C TYR A 492 34.61 -0.60 33.79
N MET A 493 35.17 -1.81 33.77
CA MET A 493 34.77 -2.96 32.94
C MET A 493 34.10 -4.04 33.82
N PRO A 494 33.18 -4.85 33.29
CA PRO A 494 32.36 -5.79 34.07
C PRO A 494 32.97 -7.20 34.12
N THR A 495 32.66 -7.96 35.17
CA THR A 495 32.80 -9.42 35.19
C THR A 495 31.54 -10.08 35.75
N ASN A 496 31.12 -11.12 35.05
CA ASN A 496 30.00 -12.03 35.33
C ASN A 496 30.18 -12.82 36.63
N GLY A 497 29.06 -13.26 37.21
CA GLY A 497 29.00 -14.56 37.90
C GLY A 497 28.05 -14.66 39.09
N PHE A 498 26.86 -15.23 38.83
CA PHE A 498 26.09 -16.20 39.63
C PHE A 498 25.93 -16.05 41.16
N VAL A 499 24.67 -16.18 41.61
CA VAL A 499 24.11 -17.02 42.72
C VAL A 499 22.62 -16.60 42.82
N MET A 500 21.64 -17.40 42.38
CA MET A 500 20.92 -18.49 43.08
C MET A 500 20.30 -18.10 44.44
N THR A 501 18.96 -18.24 44.51
CA THR A 501 18.12 -18.74 45.65
C THR A 501 18.21 -17.99 47.00
N ASP A 502 17.16 -17.76 47.78
CA ASP A 502 15.75 -18.16 47.81
C ASP A 502 15.05 -17.25 48.85
N ASP A 503 13.72 -17.19 48.77
CA ASP A 503 12.72 -17.06 49.85
C ASP A 503 12.85 -15.93 50.90
N ASP A 504 11.81 -15.07 51.01
CA ASP A 504 10.67 -15.38 51.90
C ASP A 504 9.61 -14.26 51.93
N ASP A 505 8.37 -14.69 51.71
CA ASP A 505 7.13 -14.40 52.45
C ASP A 505 6.58 -12.97 52.77
N ARG A 506 5.27 -12.89 52.45
CA ARG A 506 4.14 -12.25 53.18
C ARG A 506 4.05 -10.72 53.27
N ALA A 507 3.09 -10.14 52.54
CA ALA A 507 1.75 -9.80 53.04
C ALA A 507 0.86 -9.28 51.90
#